data_AF-A0A6P0WB68-F1
#
_entry.id   AF-A0A6P0WB68-F1
#
_cell.length_a   1.000
_cell.length_b   1.000
_cell.length_c   1.000
_cell.angle_alpha   90.00
_cell.angle_beta   90.00
_cell.angle_gamma   90.00
#
_symmetry.space_group_name_H-M   'P 1'
#
loop_
_entity.id
_entity.type
_entity.pdbx_description
1 polymer ?
#
loop_
_entity_poly.entity_id
_entity_poly.type
_entity_poly.pdbx_seq_one_letter_code
_entity_poly.pdbx_strand_id
1 'polypeptide(L)'
;MVKRFVKHALVPVGKKTLDGFRATDNWLYVLSQTQAAETIGENERNFREFLKSKWFKDIWGEEFTPAIFEIDPSSRWRGQSRINGIPLDINVLYWTYRTSKGNKEALKLTSALAGDSLKDRFRLAFGDQVITIAERNKEMTQYVERLEAVEAENKRLKTDLQWLSEDYAQDDHKDVEIKRLRRILRLNCIDPEAPENYI
;
A
#
# COMPACT_ATOMS: atom_id res chain seq x y z
N MET A 1 38.31 0.39 -9.56
CA MET A 1 37.01 0.57 -8.89
C MET A 1 37.16 0.03 -7.47
N VAL A 2 36.98 0.88 -6.45
CA VAL A 2 37.12 0.47 -5.04
C VAL A 2 35.94 -0.44 -4.70
N LYS A 3 36.22 -1.65 -4.20
CA LYS A 3 35.18 -2.56 -3.73
C LYS A 3 34.52 -1.98 -2.48
N ARG A 4 33.20 -1.78 -2.53
CA ARG A 4 32.40 -1.38 -1.37
C ARG A 4 31.74 -2.59 -0.76
N PHE A 5 31.88 -2.74 0.55
CA PHE A 5 31.31 -3.86 1.30
C PHE A 5 30.11 -3.41 2.14
N VAL A 6 29.15 -4.31 2.30
CA VAL A 6 28.02 -4.13 3.22
C VAL A 6 27.93 -5.31 4.18
N LYS A 7 27.52 -5.01 5.42
CA LYS A 7 27.10 -6.00 6.41
C LYS A 7 25.58 -6.16 6.36
N HIS A 8 25.11 -7.39 6.35
CA HIS A 8 23.69 -7.73 6.36
C HIS A 8 23.16 -7.90 7.79
N ALA A 9 21.90 -7.53 7.98
CA ALA A 9 21.14 -7.83 9.18
C ALA A 9 19.64 -7.93 8.85
N LEU A 10 18.92 -8.75 9.61
CA LEU A 10 17.46 -8.78 9.57
C LEU A 10 16.89 -7.63 10.40
N VAL A 11 16.08 -6.78 9.77
CA VAL A 11 15.48 -5.61 10.39
C VAL A 11 13.97 -5.82 10.55
N PRO A 12 13.45 -6.00 11.77
CA PRO A 12 12.02 -6.14 11.99
C PRO A 12 11.33 -4.77 11.84
N VAL A 13 10.26 -4.74 11.05
CA VAL A 13 9.42 -3.58 10.77
C VAL A 13 7.95 -4.02 10.85
N GLY A 14 7.37 -3.87 12.03
CA GLY A 14 6.05 -4.45 12.34
C GLY A 14 6.07 -5.97 12.17
N LYS A 15 5.14 -6.50 11.36
CA LYS A 15 5.07 -7.93 10.97
C LYS A 15 6.07 -8.33 9.88
N LYS A 16 6.69 -7.37 9.19
CA LYS A 16 7.62 -7.64 8.10
C LYS A 16 9.05 -7.70 8.64
N THR A 17 9.86 -8.57 8.07
CA THR A 17 11.31 -8.60 8.32
C THR A 17 12.01 -8.24 7.02
N LEU A 18 12.86 -7.21 7.07
CA LEU A 18 13.59 -6.71 5.91
C LEU A 18 15.04 -7.17 5.93
N ASP A 19 15.59 -7.47 4.76
CA ASP A 19 17.02 -7.61 4.57
C ASP A 19 17.67 -6.21 4.51
N GLY A 20 18.19 -5.77 5.66
CA GLY A 20 18.89 -4.50 5.82
C GLY A 20 20.39 -4.64 5.62
N PHE A 21 21.00 -3.62 5.03
CA PHE A 21 22.44 -3.60 4.78
C PHE A 21 23.05 -2.30 5.29
N ARG A 22 24.24 -2.39 5.89
CA ARG A 22 25.02 -1.23 6.31
C ARG A 22 26.37 -1.24 5.61
N ALA A 23 26.66 -0.17 4.88
CA ALA A 23 27.95 0.04 4.23
C ALA A 23 29.06 0.21 5.27
N THR A 24 30.22 -0.42 5.02
CA THR A 24 31.34 -0.45 5.98
C THR A 24 32.19 0.82 5.94
N ASP A 25 32.13 1.57 4.85
CA ASP A 25 32.97 2.74 4.57
C ASP A 25 32.37 4.05 5.09
N ASN A 26 31.05 4.24 4.95
CA ASN A 26 30.39 5.51 5.26
C ASN A 26 29.17 5.38 6.18
N TRP A 27 28.97 4.21 6.80
CA TRP A 27 27.83 3.93 7.69
C TRP A 27 26.44 4.14 7.05
N LEU A 28 26.36 4.18 5.72
CA LEU A 28 25.10 4.30 5.00
C LEU A 28 24.27 3.04 5.17
N TYR A 29 23.01 3.20 5.53
CA TYR A 29 22.02 2.12 5.52
C TYR A 29 21.34 2.04 4.16
N VAL A 30 21.26 0.83 3.61
CA VAL A 30 20.64 0.57 2.31
C VAL A 30 19.75 -0.66 2.37
N LEU A 31 18.75 -0.68 1.50
CA LEU A 31 18.05 -1.91 1.12
C LEU A 31 18.52 -2.35 -0.26
N SER A 32 18.38 -3.63 -0.58
CA SER A 32 18.50 -4.03 -1.99
C SER A 32 17.30 -3.46 -2.76
N GLN A 33 17.53 -3.10 -4.02
CA GLN A 33 16.47 -2.59 -4.91
C GLN A 33 15.29 -3.57 -5.03
N THR A 34 15.58 -4.87 -5.07
CA THR A 34 14.58 -5.95 -5.09
C THR A 34 13.77 -5.95 -3.78
N GLN A 35 14.44 -5.91 -2.63
CA GLN A 35 13.79 -5.88 -1.31
C GLN A 35 12.88 -4.65 -1.17
N ALA A 36 13.33 -3.48 -1.64
CA ALA A 36 12.54 -2.26 -1.59
C ALA A 36 11.19 -2.39 -2.33
N ALA A 37 11.16 -3.06 -3.48
CA ALA A 37 9.93 -3.34 -4.22
C ALA A 37 9.08 -4.43 -3.55
N GLU A 38 9.70 -5.57 -3.19
CA GLU A 38 8.98 -6.72 -2.64
C GLU A 38 8.32 -6.42 -1.28
N THR A 39 8.93 -5.51 -0.51
CA THR A 39 8.39 -5.07 0.80
C THR A 39 6.95 -4.56 0.68
N ILE A 40 6.61 -3.92 -0.44
CA ILE A 40 5.28 -3.36 -0.73
C ILE A 40 4.49 -4.19 -1.76
N GLY A 41 4.87 -5.46 -1.95
CA GLY A 41 4.18 -6.39 -2.84
C GLY A 41 4.43 -6.16 -4.33
N GLU A 42 5.55 -5.52 -4.69
CA GLU A 42 5.89 -5.23 -6.08
C GLU A 42 7.16 -5.95 -6.54
N ASN A 43 7.34 -6.03 -7.86
CA ASN A 43 8.57 -6.54 -8.44
C ASN A 43 9.62 -5.44 -8.61
N GLU A 44 10.89 -5.82 -8.69
CA GLU A 44 12.03 -4.90 -8.88
C GLU A 44 11.86 -3.97 -10.10
N ARG A 45 11.16 -4.41 -11.15
CA ARG A 45 10.91 -3.60 -12.35
C ARG A 45 10.18 -2.30 -12.02
N ASN A 46 9.21 -2.31 -11.10
CA ASN A 46 8.52 -1.09 -10.66
C ASN A 46 9.49 -0.06 -10.06
N PHE A 47 10.50 -0.52 -9.31
CA PHE A 47 11.54 0.35 -8.76
C PHE A 47 12.40 0.97 -9.87
N ARG A 48 12.82 0.17 -10.87
CA ARG A 48 13.59 0.69 -12.01
C ARG A 48 12.81 1.71 -12.83
N GLU A 49 11.52 1.51 -13.01
CA GLU A 49 10.64 2.46 -13.70
C GLU A 49 10.46 3.74 -12.88
N PHE A 50 10.37 3.63 -11.55
CA PHE A 50 10.36 4.77 -10.65
C PHE A 50 11.61 5.65 -10.80
N LEU A 51 12.82 5.05 -10.80
CA LEU A 51 14.06 5.81 -10.96
C LEU A 51 14.15 6.57 -12.29
N LYS A 52 13.44 6.09 -13.33
CA LYS A 52 13.36 6.75 -14.65
C LYS A 52 12.22 7.77 -14.74
N SER A 53 11.31 7.78 -13.76
CA SER A 53 10.10 8.60 -13.80
C SER A 53 10.43 10.08 -13.68
N LYS A 54 9.63 10.92 -14.35
CA LYS A 54 9.71 12.38 -14.20
C LYS A 54 9.55 12.79 -12.72
N TRP A 55 8.63 12.14 -12.00
CA TRP A 55 8.37 12.43 -10.58
C TRP A 55 9.64 12.31 -9.72
N PHE A 56 10.41 11.23 -9.92
CA PHE A 56 11.67 11.05 -9.19
C PHE A 56 12.70 12.10 -9.60
N LYS A 57 12.84 12.36 -10.91
CA LYS A 57 13.78 13.37 -11.43
C LYS A 57 13.49 14.78 -10.92
N ASP A 58 12.21 15.14 -10.81
CA ASP A 58 11.80 16.46 -10.32
C ASP A 58 12.16 16.66 -8.84
N ILE A 59 12.21 15.59 -8.03
CA ILE A 59 12.53 15.65 -6.60
C ILE A 59 14.03 15.47 -6.32
N TRP A 60 14.66 14.50 -6.99
CA TRP A 60 16.03 14.08 -6.69
C TRP A 60 17.07 14.66 -7.66
N GLY A 61 16.64 15.11 -8.84
CA GLY A 61 17.51 15.46 -9.96
C GLY A 61 17.67 14.34 -10.99
N GLU A 62 18.37 14.63 -12.09
CA GLU A 62 18.41 13.74 -13.26
C GLU A 62 19.30 12.49 -13.11
N GLU A 63 20.18 12.45 -12.10
CA GLU A 63 21.24 11.45 -12.01
C GLU A 63 21.22 10.70 -10.68
N PHE A 64 20.51 9.58 -10.63
CA PHE A 64 20.71 8.57 -9.59
C PHE A 64 20.95 7.20 -10.20
N THR A 65 22.09 6.61 -9.86
CA THR A 65 22.41 5.22 -10.19
C THR A 65 22.63 4.43 -8.89
N PRO A 66 21.89 3.34 -8.66
CA PRO A 66 22.12 2.45 -7.53
C PRO A 66 23.57 2.00 -7.45
N ALA A 67 24.17 2.09 -6.27
CA ALA A 67 25.54 1.60 -6.06
C ALA A 67 25.52 0.08 -5.90
N ILE A 68 26.50 -0.61 -6.51
CA ILE A 68 26.68 -2.04 -6.34
C ILE A 68 27.60 -2.27 -5.13
N PHE A 69 27.14 -3.08 -4.18
CA PHE A 69 27.89 -3.46 -2.99
C PHE A 69 28.17 -4.96 -2.98
N GLU A 70 29.37 -5.37 -2.56
CA GLU A 70 29.67 -6.76 -2.22
C GLU A 70 29.20 -7.03 -0.78
N ILE A 71 28.52 -8.15 -0.55
CA ILE A 71 28.13 -8.55 0.81
C ILE A 71 29.35 -9.19 1.49
N ASP A 72 29.68 -8.68 2.67
CA ASP A 72 30.71 -9.22 3.54
C ASP A 72 30.47 -10.73 3.72
N PRO A 73 31.44 -11.60 3.36
CA PRO A 73 31.32 -13.06 3.47
C PRO A 73 30.83 -13.54 4.83
N SER A 74 31.21 -12.86 5.91
CA SER A 74 30.83 -13.22 7.28
C SER A 74 29.34 -12.97 7.60
N SER A 75 28.66 -12.14 6.79
CA SER A 75 27.25 -11.79 6.94
C SER A 75 26.41 -12.22 5.75
N ARG A 76 26.92 -13.07 4.86
CA ARG A 76 26.15 -13.49 3.67
C ARG A 76 24.93 -14.31 4.06
N TRP A 77 23.79 -13.89 3.54
CA TRP A 77 22.54 -14.64 3.55
C TRP A 77 22.24 -15.16 2.14
N ARG A 78 21.75 -16.42 2.05
CA ARG A 78 21.22 -17.05 0.82
C ARG A 78 22.14 -17.09 -0.42
N GLY A 79 23.45 -17.13 -0.23
CA GLY A 79 24.40 -17.23 -1.35
C GLY A 79 24.49 -15.97 -2.22
N GLN A 80 23.81 -14.88 -1.83
CA GLN A 80 23.92 -13.61 -2.51
C GLN A 80 25.28 -12.98 -2.21
N SER A 81 26.02 -12.62 -3.26
CA SER A 81 27.36 -12.02 -3.15
C SER A 81 27.34 -10.51 -3.32
N ARG A 82 26.28 -9.96 -3.93
CA ARG A 82 26.16 -8.54 -4.30
C ARG A 82 24.72 -8.04 -4.25
N ILE A 83 24.56 -6.75 -4.02
CA ILE A 83 23.27 -6.05 -4.10
C ILE A 83 23.39 -4.75 -4.90
N ASN A 84 22.30 -4.34 -5.53
CA ASN A 84 22.07 -2.95 -5.92
C ASN A 84 21.51 -2.23 -4.69
N GLY A 85 22.37 -1.51 -3.97
CA GLY A 85 22.04 -0.84 -2.73
C GLY A 85 21.35 0.50 -2.96
N ILE A 86 20.18 0.64 -2.36
CA ILE A 86 19.35 1.84 -2.39
C ILE A 86 19.35 2.49 -1.00
N PRO A 87 19.83 3.74 -0.88
CA PRO A 87 19.70 4.57 0.31
C PRO A 87 18.25 4.64 0.85
N LEU A 88 18.10 4.73 2.18
CA LEU A 88 16.76 4.71 2.82
C LEU A 88 15.86 5.89 2.42
N ASP A 89 16.42 7.06 2.18
CA ASP A 89 15.71 8.24 1.69
C ASP A 89 15.07 7.98 0.31
N ILE A 90 15.79 7.36 -0.62
CA ILE A 90 15.26 6.97 -1.94
C ILE A 90 14.21 5.87 -1.81
N ASN A 91 14.37 4.93 -0.87
CA ASN A 91 13.32 3.94 -0.58
C ASN A 91 12.03 4.60 -0.07
N VAL A 92 12.15 5.60 0.81
CA VAL A 92 10.98 6.37 1.29
C VAL A 92 10.31 7.12 0.13
N LEU A 93 11.07 7.74 -0.76
CA LEU A 93 10.52 8.38 -1.97
C LEU A 93 9.80 7.39 -2.87
N TYR A 94 10.38 6.20 -3.08
CA TYR A 94 9.75 5.15 -3.87
C TYR A 94 8.42 4.70 -3.27
N TRP A 95 8.40 4.38 -1.97
CA TRP A 95 7.17 3.94 -1.31
C TRP A 95 6.11 5.03 -1.30
N THR A 96 6.50 6.30 -1.09
CA THR A 96 5.60 7.46 -1.19
C THR A 96 5.02 7.61 -2.60
N TYR A 97 5.85 7.46 -3.63
CA TYR A 97 5.40 7.47 -5.02
C TYR A 97 4.37 6.35 -5.27
N ARG A 98 4.60 5.13 -4.76
CA ARG A 98 3.66 4.01 -4.92
C ARG A 98 2.36 4.22 -4.14
N THR A 99 2.40 4.88 -2.99
CA THR A 99 1.20 5.35 -2.28
C THR A 99 0.37 6.29 -3.17
N SER A 100 0.99 7.24 -3.86
CA SER A 100 0.27 8.14 -4.80
C SER A 100 -0.38 7.41 -5.99
N LYS A 101 0.10 6.19 -6.30
CA LYS A 101 -0.43 5.30 -7.34
C LYS A 101 -1.44 4.29 -6.81
N GLY A 102 -1.88 4.42 -5.56
CA GLY A 102 -2.90 3.58 -4.96
C GLY A 102 -2.38 2.25 -4.38
N ASN A 103 -1.06 2.08 -4.24
CA ASN A 103 -0.53 0.90 -3.55
C ASN A 103 -0.83 1.01 -2.04
N LYS A 104 -1.76 0.18 -1.57
CA LYS A 104 -2.20 0.14 -0.17
C LYS A 104 -1.16 -0.46 0.77
N GLU A 105 -0.35 -1.42 0.33
CA GLU A 105 0.76 -1.95 1.12
C GLU A 105 1.80 -0.86 1.40
N ALA A 106 2.14 -0.08 0.37
CA ALA A 106 3.03 1.07 0.52
C ALA A 106 2.44 2.12 1.48
N LEU A 107 1.15 2.44 1.35
CA LEU A 107 0.45 3.34 2.26
C LEU A 107 0.49 2.86 3.71
N LYS A 108 0.12 1.59 3.98
CA LYS A 108 0.15 1.01 5.32
C LYS A 108 1.54 1.04 5.93
N LEU A 109 2.57 0.67 5.16
CA LEU A 109 3.95 0.67 5.63
C LEU A 109 4.46 2.08 5.95
N THR A 110 4.30 3.00 5.01
CA THR A 110 4.82 4.38 5.14
C THR A 110 4.10 5.14 6.26
N SER A 111 2.78 4.99 6.38
CA SER A 111 2.02 5.58 7.49
C SER A 111 2.42 4.99 8.84
N ALA A 112 2.67 3.67 8.93
CA ALA A 112 3.16 3.04 10.16
C ALA A 112 4.55 3.56 10.58
N LEU A 113 5.49 3.66 9.63
CA LEU A 113 6.83 4.19 9.87
C LEU A 113 6.80 5.67 10.27
N ALA A 114 5.99 6.48 9.58
CA ALA A 114 5.82 7.89 9.91
C ALA A 114 5.20 8.06 11.31
N GLY A 115 4.17 7.27 11.63
CA GLY A 115 3.53 7.28 12.94
C GLY A 115 4.48 6.87 14.07
N ASP A 116 5.29 5.84 13.85
CA ASP A 116 6.32 5.41 14.80
C ASP A 116 7.37 6.50 15.06
N SER A 117 7.90 7.13 14.00
CA SER A 117 8.86 8.23 14.13
C SER A 117 8.26 9.46 14.83
N LEU A 118 7.01 9.81 14.52
CA LEU A 118 6.31 10.93 15.17
C LEU A 118 6.06 10.66 16.65
N LYS A 119 5.58 9.46 17.00
CA LYS A 119 5.38 9.09 18.41
C LYS A 119 6.67 9.16 19.21
N ASP A 120 7.79 8.71 18.65
CA ASP A 120 9.10 8.79 19.31
C ASP A 120 9.49 10.25 19.62
N ARG A 121 9.27 11.16 18.66
CA ARG A 121 9.47 12.60 18.88
C ARG A 121 8.57 13.17 19.97
N PHE A 122 7.31 12.74 20.03
CA PHE A 122 6.37 13.18 21.05
C PHE A 122 6.76 12.65 22.43
N ARG A 123 7.10 11.36 22.56
CA ARG A 123 7.57 10.76 23.82
C ARG A 123 8.75 11.55 24.38
N LEU A 124 9.73 11.86 23.54
CA LEU A 124 10.89 12.68 23.93
C LEU A 124 10.48 14.10 24.37
N ALA A 125 9.55 14.74 23.67
CA ALA A 125 9.09 16.10 24.00
C ALA A 125 8.31 16.17 25.33
N PHE A 126 7.56 15.11 25.67
CA PHE A 126 6.78 15.04 26.90
C PHE A 126 7.53 14.38 28.07
N GLY A 127 8.77 13.92 27.85
CA GLY A 127 9.56 13.25 28.88
C GLY A 127 9.09 11.83 29.20
N ASP A 128 8.34 11.20 28.28
CA ASP A 128 7.93 9.81 28.41
C ASP A 128 9.13 8.87 28.25
N GLN A 129 9.03 7.67 28.82
CA GLN A 129 10.03 6.63 28.65
C GLN A 129 10.12 6.21 27.18
N VAL A 130 11.34 6.22 26.64
CA VAL A 130 11.63 5.66 25.30
C VAL A 130 11.41 4.14 25.35
N ILE A 131 10.53 3.66 24.48
CA ILE A 131 10.18 2.24 24.37
C ILE A 131 11.17 1.51 23.46
N THR A 132 11.27 0.19 23.63
CA THR A 132 12.16 -0.69 22.87
C THR A 132 11.71 -0.83 21.41
N ILE A 133 12.64 -1.25 20.53
CA ILE A 133 12.31 -1.61 19.13
C ILE A 133 11.24 -2.71 19.05
N ALA A 134 11.22 -3.64 20.00
CA ALA A 134 10.21 -4.69 20.05
C ALA A 134 8.80 -4.13 20.31
N GLU A 135 8.68 -3.19 21.26
CA GLU A 135 7.43 -2.51 21.56
C GLU A 135 6.96 -1.62 20.40
N ARG A 136 7.89 -0.89 19.76
CA ARG A 136 7.61 -0.11 18.53
C ARG A 136 7.06 -1.00 17.42
N ASN A 137 7.69 -2.16 17.18
CA ASN A 137 7.21 -3.13 16.19
C ASN A 137 5.85 -3.72 16.54
N LYS A 138 5.55 -3.94 17.83
CA LYS A 138 4.22 -4.36 18.28
C LYS A 138 3.17 -3.28 18.00
N GLU A 139 3.45 -2.02 18.33
CA GLU A 139 2.53 -0.92 18.03
C GLU A 139 2.31 -0.72 16.53
N MET A 140 3.38 -0.78 15.73
CA MET A 140 3.28 -0.71 14.27
C MET A 140 2.42 -1.85 13.72
N THR A 141 2.60 -3.07 14.24
CA THR A 141 1.81 -4.24 13.87
C THR A 141 0.32 -4.00 14.14
N GLN A 142 -0.03 -3.57 15.35
CA GLN A 142 -1.42 -3.28 15.72
C GLN A 142 -2.04 -2.17 14.87
N TYR A 143 -1.25 -1.16 14.51
CA TYR A 143 -1.70 -0.09 13.62
C TYR A 143 -2.04 -0.62 12.21
N VAL A 144 -1.15 -1.43 11.63
CA VAL A 144 -1.39 -2.05 10.31
C VAL A 144 -2.61 -2.97 10.34
N GLU A 145 -2.77 -3.79 11.38
CA GLU A 145 -3.94 -4.66 11.56
C GLU A 145 -5.25 -3.86 11.63
N ARG A 146 -5.24 -2.71 12.31
CA ARG A 146 -6.40 -1.80 12.34
C ARG A 146 -6.76 -1.27 10.97
N LEU A 147 -5.77 -0.87 10.17
CA LEU A 147 -6.00 -0.40 8.80
C LEU A 147 -6.59 -1.51 7.92
N GLU A 148 -6.09 -2.74 8.07
CA GLU A 148 -6.60 -3.91 7.34
C GLU A 148 -8.05 -4.25 7.71
N ALA A 149 -8.40 -4.14 8.99
CA ALA A 149 -9.78 -4.33 9.46
C ALA A 149 -10.73 -3.28 8.85
N VAL A 150 -10.34 -1.99 8.88
CA VAL A 150 -11.11 -0.90 8.27
C VAL A 150 -11.24 -1.08 6.75
N GLU A 151 -10.20 -1.56 6.07
CA GLU A 151 -10.27 -1.86 4.65
C GLU A 151 -11.26 -2.99 4.34
N ALA A 152 -11.23 -4.07 5.13
CA ALA A 152 -12.14 -5.21 4.97
C ALA A 152 -13.60 -4.80 5.18
N GLU A 153 -13.87 -3.98 6.19
CA GLU A 153 -15.21 -3.42 6.46
C GLU A 153 -15.68 -2.53 5.30
N ASN A 154 -14.84 -1.62 4.82
CA ASN A 154 -15.18 -0.77 3.67
C ASN A 154 -15.47 -1.59 2.40
N LYS A 155 -14.76 -2.70 2.19
CA LYS A 155 -15.02 -3.59 1.06
C LYS A 155 -16.39 -4.25 1.20
N ARG A 156 -16.72 -4.75 2.40
CA ARG A 156 -18.03 -5.33 2.69
C ARG A 156 -19.16 -4.32 2.47
N LEU A 157 -19.03 -3.12 3.05
CA LEU A 157 -20.05 -2.07 2.90
C LEU A 157 -20.27 -1.67 1.44
N LYS A 158 -19.20 -1.64 0.61
CA LYS A 158 -19.35 -1.39 -0.83
C LYS A 158 -20.12 -2.49 -1.54
N THR A 159 -19.88 -3.75 -1.19
CA THR A 159 -20.65 -4.87 -1.73
C THR A 159 -22.11 -4.78 -1.30
N ASP A 160 -22.38 -4.50 -0.03
CA ASP A 160 -23.74 -4.34 0.50
C ASP A 160 -24.48 -3.19 -0.20
N LEU A 161 -23.81 -2.05 -0.44
CA LEU A 161 -24.37 -0.93 -1.19
C LEU A 161 -24.65 -1.27 -2.66
N GLN A 162 -23.81 -2.08 -3.30
CA GLN A 162 -24.05 -2.52 -4.67
C GLN A 162 -25.29 -3.41 -4.75
N TRP A 163 -25.44 -4.37 -3.84
CA TRP A 163 -26.62 -5.22 -3.77
C TRP A 163 -27.90 -4.42 -3.55
N LEU A 164 -27.88 -3.48 -2.60
CA LEU A 164 -29.03 -2.60 -2.37
C LEU A 164 -29.35 -1.77 -3.63
N SER A 165 -28.34 -1.21 -4.30
CA SER A 165 -28.54 -0.44 -5.53
C SER A 165 -29.17 -1.26 -6.65
N GLU A 166 -28.79 -2.53 -6.79
CA GLU A 166 -29.36 -3.44 -7.79
C GLU A 166 -30.81 -3.79 -7.45
N ASP A 167 -31.13 -4.02 -6.17
CA ASP A 167 -32.48 -4.31 -5.68
C ASP A 167 -33.43 -3.12 -5.92
N TYR A 168 -33.03 -1.91 -5.52
CA TYR A 168 -33.82 -0.69 -5.77
C TYR A 168 -34.00 -0.39 -7.26
N ALA A 169 -32.99 -0.67 -8.10
CA ALA A 169 -33.13 -0.50 -9.55
C ALA A 169 -34.18 -1.43 -10.16
N GLN A 170 -34.37 -2.64 -9.63
CA GLN A 170 -35.43 -3.54 -10.10
C GLN A 170 -36.82 -2.96 -9.88
N ASP A 171 -37.04 -2.28 -8.75
CA ASP A 171 -38.32 -1.66 -8.46
C ASP A 171 -38.61 -0.46 -9.38
N ASP A 172 -37.61 0.36 -9.68
CA ASP A 172 -37.73 1.43 -10.68
C ASP A 172 -38.05 0.86 -12.09
N HIS A 173 -37.44 -0.26 -12.46
CA HIS A 173 -37.75 -0.94 -13.72
C HIS A 173 -39.18 -1.50 -13.76
N LYS A 174 -39.68 -2.06 -12.66
CA LYS A 174 -41.08 -2.52 -12.55
C LYS A 174 -42.03 -1.36 -12.73
N ASP A 175 -41.78 -0.21 -12.11
CA ASP A 175 -42.63 0.97 -12.23
C ASP A 175 -42.67 1.54 -13.66
N VAL A 176 -41.51 1.57 -14.33
CA VAL A 176 -41.43 1.96 -15.74
C VAL A 176 -42.20 0.98 -16.64
N GLU A 177 -42.08 -0.32 -16.40
CA GLU A 177 -42.76 -1.33 -17.21
C GLU A 177 -44.28 -1.35 -16.94
N ILE A 178 -44.72 -1.17 -15.69
CA ILE A 178 -46.15 -1.00 -15.34
C ILE A 178 -46.73 0.23 -16.07
N LYS A 179 -46.01 1.36 -16.09
CA LYS A 179 -46.46 2.56 -16.82
C LYS A 179 -46.58 2.29 -18.32
N ARG A 180 -45.62 1.56 -18.91
CA ARG A 180 -45.64 1.16 -20.32
C ARG A 180 -46.83 0.24 -20.62
N LEU A 181 -47.04 -0.80 -19.84
CA LEU A 181 -48.15 -1.75 -20.00
C LEU A 181 -49.50 -1.03 -19.85
N ARG A 182 -49.66 -0.17 -18.82
CA ARG A 182 -50.85 0.68 -18.64
C ARG A 182 -51.11 1.61 -19.83
N ARG A 183 -50.05 2.06 -20.54
CA ARG A 183 -50.21 2.86 -21.77
C ARG A 183 -50.70 1.99 -22.93
N ILE A 184 -50.16 0.79 -23.10
CA ILE A 184 -50.57 -0.16 -24.14
C ILE A 184 -52.05 -0.56 -23.95
N LEU A 185 -52.46 -0.88 -22.73
CA LEU A 185 -53.85 -1.24 -22.43
C LEU A 185 -54.83 -0.11 -22.79
N ARG A 186 -54.50 1.13 -22.40
CA ARG A 186 -55.29 2.32 -22.75
C ARG A 186 -55.39 2.57 -24.26
N LEU A 187 -54.30 2.36 -25.01
CA LEU A 187 -54.31 2.49 -26.48
C LEU A 187 -55.21 1.45 -27.16
N ASN A 188 -55.43 0.30 -26.52
CA ASN A 188 -56.33 -0.75 -26.99
C ASN A 188 -57.73 -0.67 -26.35
N CYS A 189 -58.06 0.44 -25.69
CA CYS A 189 -59.34 0.67 -25.01
C CYS A 189 -59.67 -0.36 -23.91
N ILE A 190 -58.66 -0.98 -23.31
CA ILE A 190 -58.81 -1.88 -22.17
C ILE A 190 -58.56 -1.08 -20.90
N ASP A 191 -59.53 -1.05 -19.98
CA ASP A 191 -59.35 -0.46 -18.66
C ASP A 191 -58.75 -1.49 -17.69
N PRO A 192 -57.49 -1.33 -17.26
CA PRO A 192 -56.86 -2.23 -16.31
C PRO A 192 -57.50 -2.20 -14.92
N GLU A 193 -58.25 -1.15 -14.55
CA GLU A 193 -58.84 -0.99 -13.22
C GLU A 193 -60.34 -1.34 -13.20
N ALA A 194 -60.88 -1.92 -14.29
CA ALA A 194 -62.26 -2.34 -14.35
C ALA A 194 -62.59 -3.41 -13.28
N PRO A 195 -63.71 -3.29 -12.53
CA PRO A 195 -64.07 -4.21 -11.45
C PRO A 195 -64.20 -5.68 -11.89
N GLU A 196 -64.55 -5.88 -13.16
CA GLU A 196 -64.78 -7.16 -13.82
C GLU A 196 -63.49 -8.02 -13.90
N ASN A 197 -62.31 -7.39 -13.80
CA ASN A 197 -61.01 -8.05 -13.91
C ASN A 197 -60.49 -8.66 -12.59
N TYR A 198 -61.16 -8.41 -11.45
CA TYR A 198 -60.68 -8.76 -10.10
C TYR A 198 -61.62 -9.71 -9.33
N ILE A 199 -62.41 -10.51 -10.05
CA ILE A 199 -63.35 -11.52 -9.50
C ILE A 199 -62.69 -12.90 -9.44
#